data_AF-A0A960VXL0-F1
#
_entry.id   AF-A0A960VXL0-F1
#
_cell.length_a   1.000
_cell.length_b   1.000
_cell.length_c   1.000
_cell.angle_alpha   90.00
_cell.angle_beta   90.00
_cell.angle_gamma   90.00
#
_symmetry.space_group_name_H-M   'P 1'
#
loop_
_entity.id
_entity.type
_entity.pdbx_description
1 polymer ?
#
loop_
_entity_poly.entity_id
_entity_poly.type
_entity_poly.pdbx_seq_one_letter_code
_entity_poly.pdbx_strand_id
1 'polypeptide(L)'
;MKYFILVLIFLHQSLLFSQEADKEDTPIKEEKHSEQTKEDLKNKKSPHLAALLGVIPGLGQFYLGNHRTSAVQLISFLSINAAENHFRSQPDYINYYDRDVKFDINEAVIGYSLQKNGWVYNDMPYKVVLQDQKFYKDLGYPIFSETTFDRELRLWKERKLAEENTFVKYGEYSRTSRSSVYADMLNNPVLSIMMYSVYSSYRDAGGSGEEKKTETINQLAFAPFNPSILKKTEVFIPIAFFAALAAATYKWGNPILLPRSVKRDGSLYLEAFVDGISPAIGEEAFFRGYVNHSVSSRFGPAAGIGTSSLLFMLAHEANSDAKEGRVGRMLAGLYFGWLHYRNNYDIRPGIAVHFWNNFLIGLSMMAQYKADRNYDKSQKEVYFMPINFTFQL
;
A
#
# COMPACT_ATOMS: atom_id res chain seq x y z
N MET A 1 -0.80 -22.79 9.99
CA MET A 1 -0.39 -22.55 11.39
C MET A 1 0.65 -21.43 11.53
N LYS A 2 1.79 -21.43 10.80
CA LYS A 2 2.80 -20.33 10.87
C LYS A 2 2.25 -18.93 10.53
N TYR A 3 1.26 -18.84 9.64
CA TYR A 3 0.65 -17.56 9.20
C TYR A 3 -0.36 -16.97 10.18
N PHE A 4 -0.95 -17.80 11.05
CA PHE A 4 -1.87 -17.35 12.10
C PHE A 4 -1.10 -16.69 13.25
N ILE A 5 0.18 -17.03 13.43
CA ILE A 5 1.06 -16.52 14.48
C ILE A 5 1.45 -15.06 14.23
N LEU A 6 1.68 -14.62 12.99
CA LEU A 6 2.04 -13.21 12.70
C LEU A 6 0.87 -12.24 12.95
N VAL A 7 -0.34 -12.62 12.52
CA VAL A 7 -1.56 -11.86 12.78
C VAL A 7 -1.94 -11.91 14.26
N LEU A 8 -1.76 -13.07 14.91
CA LEU A 8 -1.89 -13.18 16.37
C LEU A 8 -0.84 -12.37 17.12
N ILE A 9 0.41 -12.27 16.67
CA ILE A 9 1.42 -11.42 17.33
C ILE A 9 1.00 -9.96 17.21
N PHE A 10 0.52 -9.52 16.05
CA PHE A 10 0.02 -8.17 15.85
C PHE A 10 -1.21 -7.88 16.73
N LEU A 11 -2.20 -8.78 16.75
CA LEU A 11 -3.42 -8.64 17.57
C LEU A 11 -3.17 -8.85 19.08
N HIS A 12 -2.25 -9.72 19.46
CA HIS A 12 -1.91 -10.02 20.85
C HIS A 12 -1.09 -8.90 21.48
N GLN A 13 -0.16 -8.27 20.72
CA GLN A 13 0.47 -7.03 21.17
C GLN A 13 -0.59 -5.94 21.36
N SER A 14 -1.54 -5.76 20.44
CA SER A 14 -2.64 -4.79 20.59
C SER A 14 -3.54 -5.06 21.81
N LEU A 15 -3.82 -6.32 22.13
CA LEU A 15 -4.68 -6.74 23.26
C LEU A 15 -4.01 -6.60 24.63
N LEU A 16 -2.71 -6.90 24.73
CA LEU A 16 -1.95 -6.73 25.99
C LEU A 16 -1.87 -5.25 26.41
N PHE A 17 -1.99 -4.31 25.47
CA PHE A 17 -1.97 -2.88 25.77
C PHE A 17 -3.33 -2.28 26.16
N SER A 18 -4.44 -3.02 26.02
CA SER A 18 -5.77 -2.54 26.39
C SER A 18 -6.10 -2.74 27.87
N GLN A 19 -5.39 -3.59 28.60
CA GLN A 19 -5.74 -3.94 29.98
C GLN A 19 -5.13 -3.03 31.07
N GLU A 20 -4.19 -2.14 30.72
CA GLU A 20 -3.53 -1.25 31.69
C GLU A 20 -4.03 0.20 31.70
N ALA A 21 -4.94 0.59 30.79
CA ALA A 21 -5.37 1.98 30.66
C ALA A 21 -6.58 2.38 31.53
N ASP A 22 -7.25 1.43 32.21
CA ASP A 22 -8.52 1.66 32.92
C ASP A 22 -8.41 1.68 34.46
N LYS A 23 -7.24 2.02 35.02
CA LYS A 23 -7.09 2.17 36.48
C LYS A 23 -6.38 3.46 36.86
N GLU A 24 -7.15 4.53 37.04
CA GLU A 24 -6.88 5.59 38.04
C GLU A 24 -8.00 6.65 38.06
N ASP A 25 -9.14 6.31 38.69
CA ASP A 25 -10.09 7.32 39.18
C ASP A 25 -9.64 7.76 40.58
N THR A 26 -8.77 8.76 40.63
CA THR A 26 -8.37 9.41 41.89
C THR A 26 -9.17 10.71 42.05
N PRO A 27 -9.77 11.01 43.22
CA PRO A 27 -10.62 12.18 43.37
C PRO A 27 -9.79 13.47 43.24
N ILE A 28 -10.21 14.33 42.31
CA ILE A 28 -9.58 15.62 42.02
C ILE A 28 -9.80 16.55 43.23
N LYS A 29 -8.71 16.90 43.92
CA LYS A 29 -8.68 18.02 44.86
C LYS A 29 -8.59 19.32 44.05
N GLU A 30 -9.62 20.15 44.14
CA GLU A 30 -9.62 21.52 43.62
C GLU A 30 -8.72 22.41 44.49
N GLU A 31 -7.45 22.62 44.12
CA GLU A 31 -6.66 23.70 44.72
C GLU A 31 -5.58 24.23 43.75
N LYS A 32 -5.59 25.55 43.53
CA LYS A 32 -4.55 26.41 42.89
C LYS A 32 -4.26 26.23 41.39
N HIS A 33 -5.21 26.57 40.52
CA HIS A 33 -5.06 26.46 39.06
C HIS A 33 -4.48 27.70 38.32
N SER A 34 -4.21 28.83 38.99
CA SER A 34 -3.95 30.11 38.27
C SER A 34 -2.48 30.45 37.95
N GLU A 35 -1.49 29.79 38.55
CA GLU A 35 -0.06 30.02 38.24
C GLU A 35 0.54 28.92 37.34
N GLN A 36 0.08 27.68 37.47
CA GLN A 36 0.54 26.54 36.66
C GLN A 36 0.22 26.70 35.17
N THR A 37 -0.84 27.44 34.84
CA THR A 37 -1.29 27.69 33.45
C THR A 37 -0.30 28.53 32.63
N LYS A 38 0.52 29.39 33.25
CA LYS A 38 1.47 30.24 32.50
C LYS A 38 2.75 29.50 32.11
N GLU A 39 3.19 28.54 32.93
CA GLU A 39 4.38 27.73 32.65
C GLU A 39 4.07 26.61 31.65
N ASP A 40 2.87 26.02 31.73
CA ASP A 40 2.36 25.04 30.75
C ASP A 40 2.19 25.64 29.34
N LEU A 41 1.80 26.91 29.23
CA LEU A 41 1.70 27.60 27.94
C LEU A 41 3.07 27.86 27.29
N LYS A 42 4.14 28.00 28.09
CA LYS A 42 5.49 28.32 27.60
C LYS A 42 6.20 27.12 26.96
N ASN A 43 5.75 25.90 27.27
CA ASN A 43 6.30 24.64 26.77
C ASN A 43 5.42 23.94 25.72
N LYS A 44 4.40 24.62 25.17
CA LYS A 44 3.51 24.01 24.18
C LYS A 44 4.27 23.70 22.87
N LYS A 45 4.52 22.42 22.65
CA LYS A 45 5.20 21.89 21.46
C LYS A 45 4.38 22.16 20.21
N SER A 46 5.04 22.48 19.09
CA SER A 46 4.37 22.81 17.83
C SER A 46 3.80 21.55 17.16
N PRO A 47 2.48 21.48 16.87
CA PRO A 47 1.88 20.32 16.20
C PRO A 47 2.44 20.08 14.80
N HIS A 48 2.69 21.13 14.03
CA HIS A 48 3.25 20.99 12.68
C HIS A 48 4.71 20.54 12.70
N LEU A 49 5.50 20.96 13.70
CA LEU A 49 6.85 20.45 13.87
C LEU A 49 6.84 18.97 14.29
N ALA A 50 5.95 18.59 15.21
CA ALA A 50 5.76 17.20 15.60
C ALA A 50 5.35 16.33 14.40
N ALA A 51 4.44 16.82 13.55
CA ALA A 51 4.03 16.16 12.31
C ALA A 51 5.20 16.00 11.32
N LEU A 52 5.98 17.06 11.11
CA LEU A 52 7.15 17.06 10.22
C LEU A 52 8.20 16.03 10.68
N LEU A 53 8.50 15.99 11.98
CA LEU A 53 9.40 14.98 12.55
C LEU A 53 8.81 13.57 12.45
N GLY A 54 7.48 13.44 12.55
CA GLY A 54 6.75 12.17 12.38
C GLY A 54 6.87 11.54 10.99
N VAL A 55 7.45 12.21 10.00
CA VAL A 55 7.82 11.58 8.71
C VAL A 55 8.77 10.40 8.92
N ILE A 56 9.64 10.49 9.93
CA ILE A 56 10.43 9.35 10.40
C ILE A 56 9.67 8.71 11.57
N PRO A 57 9.16 7.47 11.42
CA PRO A 57 8.33 6.84 12.44
C PRO A 57 8.93 6.90 13.84
N GLY A 58 8.19 7.52 14.75
CA GLY A 58 8.54 7.65 16.16
C GLY A 58 9.28 8.94 16.55
N LEU A 59 9.92 9.68 15.63
CA LEU A 59 10.64 10.91 15.99
C LEU A 59 9.72 12.04 16.45
N GLY A 60 8.55 12.20 15.84
CA GLY A 60 7.55 13.17 16.29
C GLY A 60 7.09 12.89 17.73
N GLN A 61 6.83 11.62 18.05
CA GLN A 61 6.48 11.19 19.40
C GLN A 61 7.62 11.35 20.41
N PHE A 62 8.88 11.12 19.98
CA PHE A 62 10.06 11.39 20.79
C PHE A 62 10.17 12.88 21.13
N TYR A 63 9.97 13.75 20.13
CA TYR A 63 9.93 15.20 20.32
C TYR A 63 8.87 15.59 21.35
N LEU A 64 7.73 14.90 21.37
CA LEU A 64 6.68 15.12 22.38
C LEU A 64 7.01 14.57 23.78
N GLY A 65 8.07 13.76 23.93
CA GLY A 65 8.42 13.10 25.19
C GLY A 65 7.71 11.77 25.40
N ASN A 66 6.96 11.29 24.40
CA ASN A 66 6.26 10.01 24.43
C ASN A 66 7.19 8.88 23.96
N HIS A 67 8.21 8.58 24.77
CA HIS A 67 9.26 7.61 24.43
C HIS A 67 8.73 6.21 24.14
N ARG A 68 7.67 5.76 24.82
CA ARG A 68 7.06 4.45 24.59
C ARG A 68 6.44 4.37 23.20
N THR A 69 5.58 5.32 22.84
CA THR A 69 4.94 5.34 21.51
C THR A 69 5.98 5.54 20.41
N SER A 70 7.00 6.38 20.67
CA SER A 70 8.15 6.55 19.78
C SER A 70 8.85 5.22 19.47
N ALA A 71 9.22 4.47 20.51
CA ALA A 71 9.91 3.20 20.37
C ALA A 71 9.05 2.17 19.61
N VAL A 72 7.76 2.08 19.92
CA VAL A 72 6.83 1.17 19.23
C VAL A 72 6.74 1.50 17.74
N GLN A 73 6.56 2.76 17.37
CA GLN A 73 6.48 3.17 15.96
C GLN A 73 7.79 2.89 15.21
N LEU A 74 8.93 3.23 15.81
CA LEU A 74 10.25 3.02 15.20
C LEU A 74 10.56 1.52 15.02
N ILE A 75 10.37 0.71 16.06
CA ILE A 75 10.64 -0.74 16.01
C ILE A 75 9.71 -1.42 14.98
N SER A 76 8.43 -1.04 14.95
CA SER A 76 7.46 -1.60 13.99
C SER A 76 7.88 -1.28 12.55
N PHE A 77 8.21 -0.03 12.28
CA PHE A 77 8.70 0.42 10.98
C PHE A 77 9.97 -0.34 10.56
N LEU A 78 10.99 -0.39 11.41
CA LEU A 78 12.24 -1.07 11.10
C LEU A 78 12.05 -2.57 10.87
N SER A 79 11.22 -3.22 11.68
CA SER A 79 10.97 -4.67 11.59
C SER A 79 10.24 -5.02 10.29
N ILE A 80 9.19 -4.28 9.94
CA ILE A 80 8.41 -4.53 8.72
C ILE A 80 9.24 -4.17 7.49
N ASN A 81 9.95 -3.04 7.51
CA ASN A 81 10.83 -2.65 6.42
C ASN A 81 11.98 -3.65 6.21
N ALA A 82 12.56 -4.20 7.28
CA ALA A 82 13.58 -5.25 7.16
C ALA A 82 13.00 -6.54 6.57
N ALA A 83 11.79 -6.93 6.97
CA ALA A 83 11.10 -8.10 6.41
C ALA A 83 10.76 -7.90 4.92
N GLU A 84 10.28 -6.71 4.55
CA GLU A 84 9.99 -6.33 3.16
C GLU A 84 11.24 -6.42 2.28
N ASN A 85 12.35 -5.81 2.73
CA ASN A 85 13.63 -5.86 2.03
C ASN A 85 14.19 -7.28 1.93
N HIS A 86 13.99 -8.10 2.97
CA HIS A 86 14.34 -9.53 2.92
C HIS A 86 13.62 -10.24 1.78
N PHE A 87 12.31 -10.03 1.60
CA PHE A 87 11.56 -10.60 0.48
C PHE A 87 12.02 -10.04 -0.87
N ARG A 88 12.31 -8.75 -0.98
CA ARG A 88 12.88 -8.17 -2.22
C ARG A 88 14.25 -8.73 -2.59
N SER A 89 15.04 -9.12 -1.60
CA SER A 89 16.37 -9.71 -1.82
C SER A 89 16.34 -11.19 -2.23
N GLN A 90 15.17 -11.84 -2.18
CA GLN A 90 15.08 -13.26 -2.54
C GLN A 90 15.31 -13.46 -4.04
N PRO A 91 15.97 -14.56 -4.46
CA PRO A 91 16.25 -14.82 -5.88
C PRO A 91 15.01 -14.89 -6.76
N ASP A 92 13.87 -15.28 -6.20
CA ASP A 92 12.59 -15.38 -6.90
C ASP A 92 11.81 -14.06 -6.95
N TYR A 93 12.30 -12.97 -6.35
CA TYR A 93 11.63 -11.67 -6.40
C TYR A 93 11.58 -11.10 -7.83
N ILE A 94 10.37 -10.72 -8.25
CA ILE A 94 10.09 -10.03 -9.51
C ILE A 94 9.68 -8.59 -9.21
N ASN A 95 10.44 -7.63 -9.74
CA ASN A 95 10.18 -6.19 -9.60
C ASN A 95 8.83 -5.84 -10.25
N TYR A 96 8.08 -4.90 -9.69
CA TYR A 96 6.78 -4.44 -10.18
C TYR A 96 6.75 -4.17 -11.69
N TYR A 97 7.74 -3.45 -12.22
CA TYR A 97 7.82 -3.12 -13.66
C TYR A 97 8.13 -4.33 -14.55
N ASP A 98 8.67 -5.40 -13.98
CA ASP A 98 8.98 -6.66 -14.66
C ASP A 98 7.79 -7.65 -14.61
N ARG A 99 6.72 -7.30 -13.89
CA ARG A 99 5.56 -8.19 -13.71
C ARG A 99 4.60 -8.13 -14.89
N ASP A 100 4.41 -6.97 -15.48
CA ASP A 100 3.53 -6.82 -16.64
C ASP A 100 4.32 -7.14 -17.91
N VAL A 101 3.99 -8.27 -18.51
CA VAL A 101 4.58 -8.73 -19.77
C VAL A 101 3.49 -8.79 -20.82
N LYS A 102 3.60 -7.88 -21.78
CA LYS A 102 2.69 -7.71 -22.90
C LYS A 102 3.39 -8.24 -24.15
N PHE A 103 2.97 -9.40 -24.61
CA PHE A 103 3.47 -9.94 -25.87
C PHE A 103 2.59 -9.45 -27.03
N ASP A 104 3.03 -8.41 -27.74
CA ASP A 104 2.45 -8.06 -29.04
C ASP A 104 3.04 -8.97 -30.13
N ILE A 105 2.19 -9.59 -30.95
CA ILE A 105 2.59 -10.38 -32.10
C ILE A 105 3.46 -9.59 -33.07
N ASN A 106 3.19 -8.29 -33.23
CA ASN A 106 3.98 -7.43 -34.10
C ASN A 106 5.39 -7.25 -33.55
N GLU A 107 5.52 -7.04 -32.24
CA GLU A 107 6.82 -6.93 -31.57
C GLU A 107 7.58 -8.25 -31.60
N ALA A 108 6.90 -9.39 -31.43
CA ALA A 108 7.52 -10.71 -31.52
C ALA A 108 8.00 -11.04 -32.96
N VAL A 109 7.19 -10.73 -33.98
CA VAL A 109 7.56 -10.97 -35.39
C VAL A 109 8.67 -10.02 -35.84
N ILE A 110 8.60 -8.74 -35.46
CA ILE A 110 9.65 -7.76 -35.73
C ILE A 110 10.93 -8.15 -34.98
N GLY A 111 10.84 -8.49 -33.70
CA GLY A 111 11.97 -8.96 -32.88
C GLY A 111 12.64 -10.20 -33.47
N TYR A 112 11.85 -11.20 -33.88
CA TYR A 112 12.37 -12.40 -34.55
C TYR A 112 13.03 -12.08 -35.90
N SER A 113 12.43 -11.20 -36.70
CA SER A 113 13.00 -10.78 -37.98
C SER A 113 14.31 -10.01 -37.79
N LEU A 114 14.36 -9.09 -36.83
CA LEU A 114 15.56 -8.33 -36.48
C LEU A 114 16.67 -9.24 -35.94
N GLN A 115 16.32 -10.24 -35.12
CA GLN A 115 17.25 -11.25 -34.63
C GLN A 115 17.80 -12.11 -35.77
N LYS A 116 16.92 -12.67 -36.61
CA LYS A 116 17.30 -13.52 -37.74
C LYS A 116 18.22 -12.78 -38.73
N ASN A 117 18.03 -11.48 -38.88
CA ASN A 117 18.85 -10.64 -39.75
C ASN A 117 20.10 -10.07 -39.06
N GLY A 118 20.36 -10.40 -37.78
CA GLY A 118 21.53 -9.93 -37.04
C GLY A 118 21.50 -8.47 -36.60
N TRP A 119 20.34 -7.81 -36.70
CA TRP A 119 20.16 -6.42 -36.29
C TRP A 119 19.95 -6.29 -34.78
N VAL A 120 19.51 -7.38 -34.14
CA VAL A 120 19.28 -7.46 -32.71
C VAL A 120 19.91 -8.78 -32.21
N TYR A 121 20.94 -8.65 -31.38
CA TYR A 121 21.84 -9.70 -30.87
C TYR A 121 22.86 -10.27 -31.85
N ASN A 122 23.92 -9.49 -32.06
CA ASN A 122 25.22 -9.75 -31.46
C ASN A 122 25.88 -8.38 -31.25
N ASP A 123 26.41 -8.11 -30.06
CA ASP A 123 27.41 -7.07 -29.84
C ASP A 123 27.19 -5.74 -30.59
N MET A 124 26.22 -4.92 -30.20
CA MET A 124 26.30 -3.50 -30.54
C MET A 124 27.38 -2.89 -29.63
N PRO A 125 28.62 -2.65 -30.12
CA PRO A 125 29.72 -2.18 -29.27
C PRO A 125 29.36 -0.86 -28.56
N TYR A 126 28.46 -0.06 -29.13
CA TYR A 126 28.01 1.19 -28.51
C TYR A 126 27.18 1.02 -27.23
N LYS A 127 26.31 0.00 -27.12
CA LYS A 127 25.45 -0.18 -25.92
C LYS A 127 26.27 -0.70 -24.74
N VAL A 128 27.21 -1.62 -25.01
CA VAL A 128 28.15 -2.16 -23.99
C VAL A 128 29.15 -1.09 -23.55
N VAL A 129 29.71 -0.31 -24.48
CA VAL A 129 30.65 0.78 -24.14
C VAL A 129 29.99 1.89 -23.32
N LEU A 130 28.70 2.19 -23.53
CA LEU A 130 27.98 3.20 -22.76
C LEU A 130 27.44 2.68 -21.41
N GLN A 131 27.09 1.39 -21.30
CA GLN A 131 26.57 0.82 -20.04
C GLN A 131 27.68 0.35 -19.07
N ASP A 132 28.87 0.01 -19.57
CA ASP A 132 29.99 -0.47 -18.74
C ASP A 132 30.87 0.66 -18.17
N GLN A 133 30.62 1.90 -18.59
CA GLN A 133 31.26 3.09 -18.03
C GLN A 133 30.72 3.34 -16.60
N LYS A 134 31.61 3.19 -15.62
CA LYS A 134 31.39 3.43 -14.18
C LYS A 134 30.64 4.75 -13.90
N PHE A 135 30.86 5.77 -14.74
CA PHE A 135 30.20 7.07 -14.71
C PHE A 135 28.67 7.02 -14.80
N TYR A 136 28.08 6.11 -15.57
CA TYR A 136 26.61 6.03 -15.73
C TYR A 136 25.93 5.17 -14.66
N LYS A 137 26.66 4.21 -14.06
CA LYS A 137 26.17 3.48 -12.88
C LYS A 137 25.99 4.41 -11.67
N ASP A 138 26.87 5.40 -11.52
CA ASP A 138 26.82 6.35 -10.38
C ASP A 138 25.75 7.45 -10.55
N LEU A 139 25.24 7.67 -11.77
CA LEU A 139 24.20 8.66 -12.06
C LEU A 139 22.78 8.18 -11.74
N GLY A 140 22.56 6.89 -11.46
CA GLY A 140 21.26 6.35 -11.02
C GLY A 140 20.10 6.42 -12.02
N TYR A 141 20.31 6.98 -13.22
CA TYR A 141 19.31 7.09 -14.27
C TYR A 141 19.82 6.43 -15.56
N PRO A 142 19.17 5.36 -16.07
CA PRO A 142 19.53 4.82 -17.37
C PRO A 142 19.13 5.82 -18.47
N ILE A 143 20.11 6.36 -19.19
CA ILE A 143 19.91 7.31 -20.31
C ILE A 143 19.12 6.68 -21.47
N PHE A 144 19.15 5.35 -21.56
CA PHE A 144 18.29 4.58 -22.45
C PHE A 144 17.35 3.76 -21.58
N SER A 145 16.04 4.01 -21.70
CA SER A 145 15.04 3.12 -21.11
C SER A 145 15.26 1.71 -21.65
N GLU A 146 15.33 0.72 -20.75
CA GLU A 146 15.27 -0.68 -21.14
C GLU A 146 14.05 -0.87 -22.06
N THR A 147 14.26 -1.39 -23.27
CA THR A 147 13.13 -1.69 -24.16
C THR A 147 12.33 -2.86 -23.58
N THR A 148 11.04 -2.96 -23.90
CA THR A 148 10.20 -4.11 -23.47
C THR A 148 10.87 -5.44 -23.79
N PHE A 149 11.47 -5.54 -24.99
CA PHE A 149 12.22 -6.70 -25.43
C PHE A 149 13.49 -6.96 -24.59
N ASP A 150 14.31 -5.93 -24.32
CA ASP A 150 15.53 -6.08 -23.49
C ASP A 150 15.17 -6.59 -22.08
N ARG A 151 14.07 -6.07 -21.53
CA ARG A 151 13.52 -6.48 -20.22
C ARG A 151 13.10 -7.93 -20.23
N GLU A 152 12.33 -8.36 -21.22
CA GLU A 152 11.94 -9.75 -21.39
C GLU A 152 13.17 -10.66 -21.56
N LEU A 153 14.15 -10.31 -22.39
CA LEU A 153 15.33 -11.15 -22.54
C LEU A 153 16.17 -11.24 -21.26
N ARG A 154 16.32 -10.14 -20.51
CA ARG A 154 16.99 -10.14 -19.20
C ARG A 154 16.29 -11.09 -18.24
N LEU A 155 14.97 -11.00 -18.14
CA LEU A 155 14.18 -11.88 -17.29
C LEU A 155 14.33 -13.36 -17.72
N TRP A 156 14.46 -13.64 -19.01
CA TRP A 156 14.70 -14.99 -19.54
C TRP A 156 16.08 -15.52 -19.12
N LYS A 157 17.13 -14.72 -19.32
CA LYS A 157 18.49 -15.06 -18.90
C LYS A 157 18.61 -15.26 -17.39
N GLU A 158 17.91 -14.45 -16.61
CA GLU A 158 17.86 -14.56 -15.15
C GLU A 158 16.99 -15.73 -14.64
N ARG A 159 16.38 -16.52 -15.55
CA ARG A 159 15.42 -17.59 -15.24
C ARG A 159 14.22 -17.10 -14.41
N LYS A 160 13.90 -15.81 -14.53
CA LYS A 160 12.72 -15.16 -13.94
C LYS A 160 11.53 -15.16 -14.89
N LEU A 161 11.81 -15.34 -16.18
CA LEU A 161 10.86 -15.84 -17.18
C LEU A 161 10.88 -17.36 -17.09
N ALA A 162 9.71 -17.98 -16.90
CA ALA A 162 9.56 -19.35 -17.33
C ALA A 162 9.91 -19.40 -18.82
N GLU A 163 10.64 -20.43 -19.28
CA GLU A 163 10.69 -20.77 -20.70
C GLU A 163 9.26 -21.12 -21.12
N GLU A 164 8.49 -20.10 -21.50
CA GLU A 164 7.13 -20.26 -21.95
C GLU A 164 7.19 -20.91 -23.33
N ASN A 165 6.53 -22.05 -23.41
CA ASN A 165 6.22 -22.76 -24.64
C ASN A 165 5.78 -21.73 -25.71
N THR A 166 6.40 -21.71 -26.88
CA THR A 166 6.10 -20.77 -27.98
C THR A 166 4.67 -20.86 -28.51
N PHE A 167 3.88 -21.81 -27.99
CA PHE A 167 2.43 -21.96 -28.22
C PHE A 167 1.54 -21.27 -27.17
N VAL A 168 2.10 -20.53 -26.20
CA VAL A 168 1.29 -19.72 -25.27
C VAL A 168 0.62 -18.58 -26.05
N LYS A 169 -0.71 -18.55 -25.98
CA LYS A 169 -1.59 -17.59 -26.67
C LYS A 169 -1.13 -16.15 -26.43
N TYR A 170 -1.28 -15.30 -27.44
CA TYR A 170 -1.21 -13.84 -27.34
C TYR A 170 -2.06 -13.33 -26.16
N GLY A 171 -1.50 -12.45 -25.32
CA GLY A 171 -2.17 -11.93 -24.14
C GLY A 171 -1.27 -11.07 -23.24
N GLU A 172 -1.90 -10.36 -22.30
CA GLU A 172 -1.26 -9.63 -21.21
C GLU A 172 -1.16 -10.55 -19.98
N TYR A 173 0.04 -10.71 -19.44
CA TYR A 173 0.30 -11.59 -18.30
C TYR A 173 0.94 -10.82 -17.15
N SER A 174 0.34 -10.89 -15.96
CA SER A 174 0.97 -10.43 -14.73
C SER A 174 1.76 -11.58 -14.10
N ARG A 175 3.02 -11.33 -13.76
CA ARG A 175 3.93 -12.30 -13.11
C ARG A 175 4.19 -11.87 -11.69
N THR A 176 3.85 -12.71 -10.72
CA THR A 176 4.32 -12.54 -9.33
C THR A 176 4.97 -13.82 -8.85
N SER A 177 5.91 -13.69 -7.93
CA SER A 177 6.41 -14.79 -7.11
C SER A 177 5.87 -14.68 -5.69
N ARG A 178 6.15 -15.71 -4.89
CA ARG A 178 5.87 -15.68 -3.46
C ARG A 178 6.51 -14.45 -2.81
N SER A 179 7.78 -14.22 -3.08
CA SER A 179 8.54 -13.10 -2.52
C SER A 179 8.02 -11.74 -3.00
N SER A 180 7.58 -11.62 -4.26
CA SER A 180 6.92 -10.41 -4.75
C SER A 180 5.65 -10.08 -3.97
N VAL A 181 4.76 -11.06 -3.79
CA VAL A 181 3.50 -10.87 -3.04
C VAL A 181 3.76 -10.47 -1.59
N TYR A 182 4.67 -11.15 -0.89
CA TYR A 182 4.98 -10.79 0.49
C TYR A 182 5.65 -9.42 0.61
N ALA A 183 6.52 -9.05 -0.34
CA ALA A 183 7.09 -7.70 -0.36
C ALA A 183 6.00 -6.64 -0.53
N ASP A 184 5.05 -6.84 -1.44
CA ASP A 184 3.94 -5.89 -1.65
C ASP A 184 3.01 -5.80 -0.44
N MET A 185 2.63 -6.95 0.13
CA MET A 185 1.82 -7.03 1.36
C MET A 185 2.46 -6.28 2.53
N LEU A 186 3.80 -6.19 2.60
CA LEU A 186 4.51 -5.48 3.66
C LEU A 186 4.78 -4.01 3.32
N ASN A 187 4.89 -3.66 2.03
CA ASN A 187 5.13 -2.29 1.58
C ASN A 187 4.02 -1.33 2.03
N ASN A 188 2.76 -1.74 1.92
CA ASN A 188 1.61 -0.93 2.34
C ASN A 188 1.64 -0.61 3.86
N PRO A 189 1.83 -1.58 4.77
CA PRO A 189 2.09 -1.33 6.19
C PRO A 189 3.26 -0.37 6.48
N VAL A 190 4.39 -0.47 5.76
CA VAL A 190 5.53 0.44 5.95
C VAL A 190 5.11 1.89 5.73
N LEU A 191 4.48 2.17 4.58
CA LEU A 191 3.99 3.51 4.25
C LEU A 191 2.92 3.98 5.24
N SER A 192 2.03 3.07 5.64
CA SER A 192 0.93 3.37 6.56
C SER A 192 1.44 3.77 7.95
N ILE A 193 2.51 3.15 8.44
CA ILE A 193 3.15 3.50 9.71
C ILE A 193 3.76 4.90 9.63
N MET A 194 4.40 5.27 8.52
CA MET A 194 4.93 6.62 8.31
C MET A 194 3.81 7.65 8.33
N MET A 195 2.76 7.43 7.55
CA MET A 195 1.61 8.34 7.48
C MET A 195 0.88 8.48 8.82
N TYR A 196 0.68 7.38 9.55
CA TYR A 196 0.11 7.41 10.90
C TYR A 196 1.05 8.07 11.93
N SER A 197 2.37 7.94 11.80
CA SER A 197 3.33 8.60 12.70
C SER A 197 3.26 10.12 12.58
N VAL A 198 3.13 10.66 11.37
CA VAL A 198 2.86 12.08 11.13
C VAL A 198 1.58 12.51 11.85
N TYR A 199 0.48 11.79 11.64
CA TYR A 199 -0.81 12.14 12.23
C TYR A 199 -0.82 12.03 13.76
N SER A 200 -0.37 10.91 14.32
CA SER A 200 -0.37 10.71 15.77
C SER A 200 0.48 11.75 16.49
N SER A 201 1.62 12.15 15.92
CA SER A 201 2.46 13.23 16.44
C SER A 201 1.74 14.59 16.37
N TYR A 202 1.05 14.87 15.27
CA TYR A 202 0.22 16.08 15.13
C TYR A 202 -0.92 16.12 16.17
N ARG A 203 -1.66 15.03 16.29
CA ARG A 203 -2.80 14.85 17.21
C ARG A 203 -2.36 15.02 18.66
N ASP A 204 -1.30 14.33 19.07
CA ASP A 204 -0.84 14.32 20.48
C ASP A 204 -0.18 15.64 20.90
N ALA A 205 0.31 16.43 19.93
CA ALA A 205 0.71 17.81 20.15
C ALA A 205 -0.47 18.79 20.34
N GLY A 206 -1.72 18.30 20.22
CA GLY A 206 -2.95 19.09 20.31
C GLY A 206 -3.38 19.71 18.98
N GLY A 207 -2.85 19.24 17.84
CA GLY A 207 -3.18 19.75 16.53
C GLY A 207 -4.65 19.55 16.14
N SER A 208 -5.29 18.50 16.64
CA SER A 208 -6.65 18.07 16.31
C SER A 208 -7.72 18.40 17.37
N GLY A 209 -7.36 19.03 18.48
CA GLY A 209 -8.23 19.16 19.66
C GLY A 209 -8.08 17.99 20.65
N GLU A 210 -8.51 18.21 21.90
CA GLU A 210 -8.35 17.25 23.02
C GLU A 210 -9.24 16.03 22.86
N GLU A 211 -10.47 16.22 22.36
CA GLU A 211 -11.46 15.17 22.10
C GLU A 211 -10.96 14.10 21.11
N LYS A 212 -9.99 14.47 20.26
CA LYS A 212 -9.41 13.61 19.23
C LYS A 212 -8.25 12.76 19.70
N LYS A 213 -7.70 12.99 20.90
CA LYS A 213 -6.66 12.10 21.49
C LYS A 213 -7.12 10.65 21.62
N THR A 214 -8.43 10.43 21.58
CA THR A 214 -9.04 9.09 21.59
C THR A 214 -8.77 8.28 20.32
N GLU A 215 -8.43 8.89 19.18
CA GLU A 215 -8.22 8.25 17.88
C GLU A 215 -6.92 7.43 17.77
N THR A 216 -6.68 6.55 18.75
CA THR A 216 -5.54 5.63 18.83
C THR A 216 -5.59 4.57 17.74
N ILE A 217 -4.43 3.98 17.43
CA ILE A 217 -4.30 2.95 16.39
C ILE A 217 -5.30 1.79 16.55
N ASN A 218 -5.59 1.37 17.79
CA ASN A 218 -6.55 0.31 18.09
C ASN A 218 -7.98 0.72 17.71
N GLN A 219 -8.38 1.95 18.04
CA GLN A 219 -9.69 2.47 17.65
C GLN A 219 -9.83 2.63 16.14
N LEU A 220 -8.76 3.08 15.47
CA LEU A 220 -8.72 3.21 14.02
C LEU A 220 -8.82 1.84 13.34
N ALA A 221 -8.08 0.84 13.82
CA ALA A 221 -8.13 -0.53 13.29
C ALA A 221 -9.48 -1.21 13.51
N PHE A 222 -10.19 -0.87 14.58
CA PHE A 222 -11.54 -1.40 14.85
C PHE A 222 -12.65 -0.61 14.14
N ALA A 223 -12.37 0.60 13.64
CA ALA A 223 -13.37 1.46 13.03
C ALA A 223 -14.22 0.80 11.93
N PRO A 224 -13.64 -0.01 11.00
CA PRO A 224 -14.43 -0.68 9.96
C PRO A 224 -15.40 -1.74 10.47
N PHE A 225 -15.25 -2.18 11.73
CA PHE A 225 -16.07 -3.22 12.34
C PHE A 225 -16.99 -2.66 13.45
N ASN A 226 -16.88 -1.36 13.75
CA ASN A 226 -17.64 -0.73 14.80
C ASN A 226 -19.10 -0.49 14.33
N PRO A 227 -20.12 -1.12 14.96
CA PRO A 227 -21.50 -0.98 14.53
C PRO A 227 -22.03 0.46 14.62
N SER A 228 -21.52 1.27 15.55
CA SER A 228 -21.94 2.68 15.69
C SER A 228 -21.48 3.54 14.50
N ILE A 229 -20.34 3.20 13.90
CA ILE A 229 -19.81 3.86 12.71
C ILE A 229 -20.52 3.33 11.47
N LEU A 230 -20.65 2.00 11.35
CA LEU A 230 -21.25 1.36 10.19
C LEU A 230 -22.73 1.69 10.00
N LYS A 231 -23.47 2.01 11.07
CA LYS A 231 -24.88 2.41 10.99
C LYS A 231 -25.10 3.83 10.47
N LYS A 232 -24.05 4.66 10.42
CA LYS A 232 -24.14 6.01 9.86
C LYS A 232 -24.50 5.93 8.39
N THR A 233 -25.48 6.69 7.94
CA THR A 233 -25.97 6.66 6.55
C THR A 233 -24.88 6.94 5.52
N GLU A 234 -24.01 7.90 5.84
CA GLU A 234 -22.85 8.32 5.06
C GLU A 234 -21.69 7.31 5.10
N VAL A 235 -21.78 6.23 5.88
CA VAL A 235 -20.83 5.12 5.84
C VAL A 235 -21.48 3.91 5.19
N PHE A 236 -22.69 3.56 5.61
CA PHE A 236 -23.43 2.41 5.14
C PHE A 236 -23.73 2.46 3.64
N ILE A 237 -24.26 3.58 3.14
CA ILE A 237 -24.71 3.70 1.75
C ILE A 237 -23.55 3.48 0.76
N PRO A 238 -22.39 4.14 0.89
CA PRO A 238 -21.24 3.85 0.03
C PRO A 238 -20.78 2.40 0.10
N ILE A 239 -20.69 1.81 1.30
CA ILE A 239 -20.27 0.41 1.46
C ILE A 239 -21.25 -0.53 0.74
N ALA A 240 -22.56 -0.33 0.93
CA ALA A 240 -23.59 -1.11 0.25
C ALA A 240 -23.52 -0.94 -1.27
N PHE A 241 -23.29 0.28 -1.75
CA PHE A 241 -23.09 0.56 -3.17
C PHE A 241 -21.87 -0.18 -3.74
N PHE A 242 -20.70 -0.11 -3.08
CA PHE A 242 -19.50 -0.82 -3.51
C PHE A 242 -19.67 -2.34 -3.46
N ALA A 243 -20.37 -2.86 -2.44
CA ALA A 243 -20.67 -4.29 -2.35
C ALA A 243 -21.56 -4.74 -3.51
N ALA A 244 -22.60 -3.97 -3.83
CA ALA A 244 -23.47 -4.23 -4.98
C ALA A 244 -22.70 -4.14 -6.31
N LEU A 245 -21.84 -3.14 -6.47
CA LEU A 245 -21.01 -2.98 -7.65
C LEU A 245 -20.05 -4.15 -7.82
N ALA A 246 -19.33 -4.53 -6.77
CA ALA A 246 -18.45 -5.70 -6.75
C ALA A 246 -19.21 -7.00 -7.11
N ALA A 247 -20.42 -7.17 -6.57
CA ALA A 247 -21.29 -8.31 -6.87
C ALA A 247 -21.87 -8.27 -8.31
N ALA A 248 -21.99 -7.10 -8.93
CA ALA A 248 -22.44 -6.99 -10.32
C ALA A 248 -21.28 -7.22 -11.31
N THR A 249 -20.09 -6.71 -11.01
CA THR A 249 -18.94 -6.71 -11.93
C THR A 249 -18.09 -7.97 -11.86
N TYR A 250 -18.22 -8.82 -10.83
CA TYR A 250 -17.41 -10.05 -10.74
C TYR A 250 -17.60 -11.02 -11.91
N LYS A 251 -18.71 -10.93 -12.65
CA LYS A 251 -18.96 -11.80 -13.82
C LYS A 251 -18.44 -11.21 -15.14
N TRP A 252 -18.20 -9.91 -15.20
CA TRP A 252 -18.04 -9.16 -16.46
C TRP A 252 -16.62 -8.63 -16.67
N GLY A 253 -15.74 -8.81 -15.68
CA GLY A 253 -14.32 -8.51 -15.84
C GLY A 253 -13.61 -9.56 -16.70
N ASN A 254 -12.67 -9.12 -17.53
CA ASN A 254 -11.59 -10.01 -17.93
C ASN A 254 -10.96 -10.53 -16.64
N PRO A 255 -10.82 -11.85 -16.46
CA PRO A 255 -10.16 -12.37 -15.28
C PRO A 255 -8.78 -11.73 -15.24
N ILE A 256 -8.56 -10.84 -14.28
CA ILE A 256 -7.23 -10.38 -13.96
C ILE A 256 -6.46 -11.66 -13.69
N LEU A 257 -5.47 -11.95 -14.54
CA LEU A 257 -4.65 -13.14 -14.40
C LEU A 257 -3.86 -12.99 -13.11
N LEU A 258 -4.48 -13.37 -11.98
CA LEU A 258 -3.77 -13.49 -10.73
C LEU A 258 -2.74 -14.60 -10.93
N PRO A 259 -1.47 -14.36 -10.58
CA PRO A 259 -0.41 -15.30 -10.91
C PRO A 259 -0.65 -16.65 -10.22
N ARG A 260 -0.30 -17.74 -10.91
CA ARG A 260 -0.44 -19.12 -10.39
C ARG A 260 0.30 -19.36 -9.07
N SER A 261 1.28 -18.51 -8.76
CA SER A 261 2.07 -18.55 -7.52
C SER A 261 1.27 -18.10 -6.30
N VAL A 262 0.19 -17.33 -6.47
CA VAL A 262 -0.71 -16.98 -5.38
C VAL A 262 -1.65 -18.15 -5.15
N LYS A 263 -1.21 -19.05 -4.28
CA LYS A 263 -1.93 -20.26 -3.93
C LYS A 263 -3.33 -19.90 -3.42
N ARG A 264 -4.30 -20.79 -3.66
CA ARG A 264 -5.63 -20.76 -3.01
C ARG A 264 -5.57 -20.92 -1.48
N ASP A 265 -4.41 -20.78 -0.86
CA ASP A 265 -4.11 -21.12 0.54
C ASP A 265 -4.56 -20.07 1.56
N GLY A 266 -5.37 -19.10 1.14
CA GLY A 266 -5.88 -18.02 1.99
C GLY A 266 -5.02 -16.76 1.98
N SER A 267 -3.83 -16.79 1.38
CA SER A 267 -2.93 -15.63 1.27
C SER A 267 -3.58 -14.42 0.60
N LEU A 268 -4.36 -14.61 -0.47
CA LEU A 268 -5.11 -13.51 -1.13
C LEU A 268 -6.15 -12.84 -0.22
N TYR A 269 -6.79 -13.58 0.69
CA TYR A 269 -7.73 -12.99 1.64
C TYR A 269 -7.02 -12.16 2.68
N LEU A 270 -5.86 -12.64 3.13
CA LEU A 270 -5.00 -11.91 4.04
C LEU A 270 -4.43 -10.66 3.36
N GLU A 271 -3.99 -10.75 2.11
CA GLU A 271 -3.54 -9.63 1.28
C GLU A 271 -4.65 -8.59 1.12
N ALA A 272 -5.84 -8.99 0.65
CA ALA A 272 -6.98 -8.08 0.53
C ALA A 272 -7.34 -7.41 1.86
N PHE A 273 -7.21 -8.12 2.98
CA PHE A 273 -7.42 -7.55 4.30
C PHE A 273 -6.32 -6.54 4.68
N VAL A 274 -5.05 -6.90 4.50
CA VAL A 274 -3.88 -6.06 4.83
C VAL A 274 -3.84 -4.81 3.96
N ASP A 275 -4.10 -4.95 2.66
CA ASP A 275 -4.21 -3.86 1.68
C ASP A 275 -5.51 -3.07 1.82
N GLY A 276 -6.51 -3.65 2.49
CA GLY A 276 -7.69 -2.93 2.94
C GLY A 276 -7.36 -2.03 4.12
N ILE A 277 -6.84 -2.61 5.20
CA ILE A 277 -6.77 -1.93 6.50
C ILE A 277 -5.57 -0.99 6.61
N SER A 278 -4.41 -1.39 6.07
CA SER A 278 -3.18 -0.60 6.25
C SER A 278 -3.29 0.74 5.53
N PRO A 279 -3.56 0.80 4.21
CA PRO A 279 -3.78 2.07 3.52
C PRO A 279 -4.94 2.87 4.12
N ALA A 280 -6.05 2.23 4.50
CA ALA A 280 -7.19 2.93 5.08
C ALA A 280 -6.79 3.70 6.34
N ILE A 281 -6.02 3.09 7.26
CA ILE A 281 -5.54 3.79 8.45
C ILE A 281 -4.50 4.86 8.09
N GLY A 282 -3.46 4.49 7.34
CA GLY A 282 -2.35 5.38 7.03
C GLY A 282 -2.79 6.61 6.25
N GLU A 283 -3.46 6.39 5.12
CA GLU A 283 -3.88 7.45 4.21
C GLU A 283 -4.94 8.35 4.85
N GLU A 284 -5.94 7.81 5.55
CA GLU A 284 -6.93 8.68 6.24
C GLU A 284 -6.28 9.46 7.38
N ALA A 285 -5.37 8.86 8.15
CA ALA A 285 -4.63 9.56 9.19
C ALA A 285 -3.84 10.74 8.62
N PHE A 286 -3.09 10.53 7.53
CA PHE A 286 -2.30 11.60 6.92
C PHE A 286 -3.15 12.62 6.17
N PHE A 287 -3.94 12.19 5.20
CA PHE A 287 -4.68 13.11 4.34
C PHE A 287 -5.84 13.78 5.08
N ARG A 288 -6.55 13.08 5.97
CA ARG A 288 -7.74 13.63 6.63
C ARG A 288 -7.36 14.16 8.00
N GLY A 289 -6.71 13.32 8.80
CA GLY A 289 -6.29 13.68 10.15
C GLY A 289 -5.26 14.82 10.20
N TYR A 290 -4.26 14.84 9.30
CA TYR A 290 -3.27 15.92 9.26
C TYR A 290 -3.57 16.99 8.21
N VAL A 291 -3.57 16.65 6.91
CA VAL A 291 -3.62 17.65 5.83
C VAL A 291 -4.96 18.39 5.80
N ASN A 292 -6.08 17.65 5.68
CA ASN A 292 -7.41 18.26 5.62
C ASN A 292 -7.70 19.07 6.88
N HIS A 293 -7.42 18.52 8.08
CA HIS A 293 -7.59 19.23 9.34
C HIS A 293 -6.76 20.52 9.41
N SER A 294 -5.45 20.45 9.13
CA SER A 294 -4.53 21.58 9.22
C SER A 294 -4.88 22.71 8.26
N VAL A 295 -5.25 22.37 7.02
CA VAL A 295 -5.63 23.38 6.03
C VAL A 295 -7.03 23.93 6.33
N SER A 296 -7.95 23.08 6.79
CA SER A 296 -9.30 23.53 7.17
C SER A 296 -9.32 24.48 8.36
N SER A 297 -8.48 24.23 9.37
CA SER A 297 -8.40 25.10 10.55
C SER A 297 -7.85 26.49 10.23
N ARG A 298 -7.03 26.62 9.18
CA ARG A 298 -6.43 27.90 8.76
C ARG A 298 -7.18 28.62 7.65
N PHE A 299 -7.72 27.88 6.68
CA PHE A 299 -8.27 28.43 5.44
C PHE A 299 -9.73 28.03 5.18
N GLY A 300 -10.34 27.30 6.11
CA GLY A 300 -11.73 26.85 6.04
C GLY A 300 -11.92 25.48 5.37
N PRO A 301 -13.08 24.83 5.59
CA PRO A 301 -13.30 23.43 5.20
C PRO A 301 -13.11 23.15 3.72
N ALA A 302 -13.56 24.06 2.84
CA ALA A 302 -13.44 23.87 1.40
C ALA A 302 -11.98 23.78 0.93
N ALA A 303 -11.09 24.62 1.49
CA ALA A 303 -9.68 24.61 1.17
C ALA A 303 -9.00 23.31 1.65
N GLY A 304 -9.35 22.83 2.85
CA GLY A 304 -8.80 21.58 3.37
C GLY A 304 -9.25 20.37 2.60
N ILE A 305 -10.55 20.28 2.27
CA ILE A 305 -11.11 19.21 1.47
C ILE A 305 -10.47 19.20 0.08
N GLY A 306 -10.46 20.35 -0.61
CA GLY A 306 -9.89 20.45 -1.96
C GLY A 306 -8.39 20.10 -1.99
N THR A 307 -7.59 20.66 -1.07
CA THR A 307 -6.15 20.42 -1.02
C THR A 307 -5.83 18.96 -0.71
N SER A 308 -6.47 18.39 0.31
CA SER A 308 -6.26 16.98 0.69
C SER A 308 -6.65 16.02 -0.43
N SER A 309 -7.76 16.29 -1.13
CA SER A 309 -8.23 15.47 -2.27
C SER A 309 -7.29 15.52 -3.45
N LEU A 310 -6.76 16.70 -3.78
CA LEU A 310 -5.78 16.87 -4.85
C LEU A 310 -4.49 16.12 -4.54
N LEU A 311 -3.95 16.28 -3.32
CA LEU A 311 -2.74 15.58 -2.90
C LEU A 311 -2.94 14.06 -2.86
N PHE A 312 -4.12 13.59 -2.43
CA PHE A 312 -4.49 12.18 -2.47
C PHE A 312 -4.48 11.62 -3.89
N MET A 313 -5.08 12.32 -4.85
CA MET A 313 -5.04 11.95 -6.27
C MET A 313 -3.60 11.90 -6.80
N LEU A 314 -2.81 12.95 -6.54
CA LEU A 314 -1.43 13.06 -7.03
C LEU A 314 -0.50 12.00 -6.43
N ALA A 315 -0.66 11.65 -5.15
CA ALA A 315 0.11 10.60 -4.50
C ALA A 315 -0.05 9.23 -5.20
N HIS A 316 -1.19 9.01 -5.85
CA HIS A 316 -1.45 7.81 -6.62
C HIS A 316 -0.99 7.88 -8.07
N GLU A 317 -0.56 9.04 -8.58
CA GLU A 317 -0.01 9.17 -9.94
C GLU A 317 1.46 8.77 -10.04
N ALA A 318 2.18 8.81 -8.91
CA ALA A 318 3.59 8.43 -8.86
C ALA A 318 3.81 6.93 -9.18
N ASN A 319 2.76 6.11 -9.14
CA ASN A 319 2.75 4.74 -9.62
C ASN A 319 2.21 4.71 -11.06
N SER A 320 3.07 4.37 -12.02
CA SER A 320 3.03 4.75 -13.44
C SER A 320 1.81 4.37 -14.29
N ASP A 321 0.94 3.47 -13.84
CA ASP A 321 -0.19 2.95 -14.65
C ASP A 321 -1.55 3.61 -14.31
N ALA A 322 -1.53 4.61 -13.44
CA ALA A 322 -2.71 5.09 -12.73
C ALA A 322 -3.52 6.21 -13.42
N LYS A 323 -3.20 6.61 -14.66
CA LYS A 323 -3.83 7.77 -15.33
C LYS A 323 -5.35 7.63 -15.47
N GLU A 324 -5.84 6.42 -15.72
CA GLU A 324 -7.27 6.13 -15.93
C GLU A 324 -8.11 6.26 -14.64
N GLY A 325 -7.47 6.28 -13.46
CA GLY A 325 -8.13 6.38 -12.16
C GLY A 325 -8.16 7.78 -11.53
N ARG A 326 -7.57 8.81 -12.16
CA ARG A 326 -7.39 10.15 -11.55
C ARG A 326 -8.69 10.77 -11.05
N VAL A 327 -9.70 10.80 -11.92
CA VAL A 327 -11.02 11.37 -11.59
C VAL A 327 -11.66 10.61 -10.43
N GLY A 328 -11.61 9.27 -10.46
CA GLY A 328 -12.13 8.44 -9.38
C GLY A 328 -11.44 8.72 -8.04
N ARG A 329 -10.11 8.86 -8.03
CA ARG A 329 -9.33 9.17 -6.82
C ARG A 329 -9.57 10.58 -6.30
N MET A 330 -9.71 11.57 -7.19
CA MET A 330 -10.12 12.92 -6.79
C MET A 330 -11.51 12.92 -6.14
N LEU A 331 -12.48 12.23 -6.75
CA LEU A 331 -13.84 12.14 -6.21
C LEU A 331 -13.88 11.39 -4.87
N ALA A 332 -13.13 10.30 -4.73
CA ALA A 332 -12.95 9.61 -3.45
C ALA A 332 -12.29 10.54 -2.42
N GLY A 333 -11.28 11.29 -2.85
CA GLY A 333 -10.64 12.38 -2.12
C GLY A 333 -11.66 13.33 -1.49
N LEU A 334 -12.49 13.91 -2.35
CA LEU A 334 -13.52 14.89 -2.01
C LEU A 334 -14.55 14.29 -1.06
N TYR A 335 -14.98 13.05 -1.34
CA TYR A 335 -15.92 12.33 -0.51
C TYR A 335 -15.38 12.12 0.92
N PHE A 336 -14.17 11.58 1.06
CA PHE A 336 -13.56 11.38 2.37
C PHE A 336 -13.27 12.69 3.10
N GLY A 337 -12.88 13.73 2.37
CA GLY A 337 -12.70 15.07 2.94
C GLY A 337 -14.02 15.64 3.49
N TRP A 338 -15.11 15.54 2.74
CA TRP A 338 -16.45 15.92 3.18
C TRP A 338 -16.92 15.06 4.36
N LEU A 339 -16.72 13.75 4.30
CA LEU A 339 -17.11 12.81 5.35
C LEU A 339 -16.41 13.14 6.67
N HIS A 340 -15.12 13.46 6.60
CA HIS A 340 -14.32 13.92 7.72
C HIS A 340 -14.89 15.20 8.34
N TYR A 341 -15.13 16.23 7.52
CA TYR A 341 -15.75 17.48 7.99
C TYR A 341 -17.14 17.27 8.61
N ARG A 342 -18.00 16.48 7.93
CA ARG A 342 -19.38 16.17 8.36
C ARG A 342 -19.43 15.47 9.72
N ASN A 343 -18.40 14.70 10.05
CA ASN A 343 -18.26 13.94 11.29
C ASN A 343 -17.38 14.67 12.32
N ASN A 344 -17.37 16.01 12.33
CA ASN A 344 -16.57 16.83 13.25
C ASN A 344 -15.09 16.43 13.23
N TYR A 345 -14.52 16.26 12.04
CA TYR A 345 -13.13 15.84 11.84
C TYR A 345 -12.78 14.51 12.52
N ASP A 346 -13.71 13.54 12.57
CA ASP A 346 -13.44 12.16 12.99
C ASP A 346 -13.01 11.34 11.77
N ILE A 347 -11.82 10.75 11.81
CA ILE A 347 -11.28 9.97 10.68
C ILE A 347 -11.85 8.55 10.61
N ARG A 348 -12.43 8.03 11.70
CA ARG A 348 -12.89 6.63 11.78
C ARG A 348 -13.97 6.26 10.75
N PRO A 349 -14.97 7.13 10.46
CA PRO A 349 -15.91 6.91 9.35
C PRO A 349 -15.21 6.78 7.99
N GLY A 350 -14.20 7.62 7.73
CA GLY A 350 -13.40 7.55 6.50
C GLY A 350 -12.65 6.22 6.37
N ILE A 351 -11.99 5.80 7.44
CA ILE A 351 -11.27 4.52 7.51
C ILE A 351 -12.21 3.34 7.24
N ALA A 352 -13.43 3.36 7.80
CA ALA A 352 -14.41 2.32 7.58
C ALA A 352 -14.79 2.18 6.09
N VAL A 353 -15.15 3.29 5.44
CA VAL A 353 -15.51 3.27 4.02
C VAL A 353 -14.31 2.89 3.15
N HIS A 354 -13.13 3.43 3.44
CA HIS A 354 -11.90 3.13 2.70
C HIS A 354 -11.52 1.64 2.80
N PHE A 355 -11.50 1.09 4.01
CA PHE A 355 -11.23 -0.34 4.24
C PHE A 355 -12.20 -1.22 3.43
N TRP A 356 -13.50 -0.99 3.58
CA TRP A 356 -14.50 -1.83 2.92
C TRP A 356 -14.45 -1.71 1.41
N ASN A 357 -14.18 -0.52 0.86
CA ASN A 357 -13.96 -0.35 -0.57
C ASN A 357 -12.79 -1.24 -1.08
N ASN A 358 -11.62 -1.11 -0.47
CA ASN A 358 -10.43 -1.86 -0.89
C ASN A 358 -10.62 -3.37 -0.68
N PHE A 359 -11.19 -3.76 0.46
CA PHE A 359 -11.47 -5.15 0.78
C PHE A 359 -12.47 -5.78 -0.21
N LEU A 360 -13.57 -5.08 -0.55
CA LEU A 360 -14.57 -5.56 -1.50
C LEU A 360 -14.02 -5.67 -2.93
N ILE A 361 -13.15 -4.74 -3.33
CA ILE A 361 -12.41 -4.84 -4.60
C ILE A 361 -11.54 -6.10 -4.60
N GLY A 362 -10.76 -6.33 -3.54
CA GLY A 362 -9.95 -7.54 -3.39
C GLY A 362 -10.80 -8.82 -3.41
N LEU A 363 -11.95 -8.83 -2.73
CA LEU A 363 -12.90 -9.94 -2.79
C LEU A 363 -13.44 -10.19 -4.20
N SER A 364 -13.77 -9.13 -4.95
CA SER A 364 -14.25 -9.23 -6.33
C SER A 364 -13.18 -9.80 -7.26
N MET A 365 -11.93 -9.33 -7.16
CA MET A 365 -10.79 -9.85 -7.91
C MET A 365 -10.58 -11.35 -7.63
N MET A 366 -10.69 -11.76 -6.36
CA MET A 366 -10.63 -13.18 -6.00
C MET A 366 -11.80 -14.00 -6.54
N ALA A 367 -13.01 -13.45 -6.55
CA ALA A 367 -14.19 -14.12 -7.09
C ALA A 367 -14.05 -14.34 -8.61
N GLN A 368 -13.58 -13.31 -9.34
CA GLN A 368 -13.24 -13.40 -10.77
C GLN A 368 -12.19 -14.49 -11.02
N TYR A 369 -11.11 -14.49 -10.25
CA TYR A 369 -10.06 -15.50 -10.34
C TYR A 369 -10.59 -16.94 -10.12
N LYS A 370 -11.50 -17.14 -9.17
CA LYS A 370 -12.12 -18.45 -8.95
C LYS A 370 -13.07 -18.89 -10.06
N ALA A 371 -13.65 -17.94 -10.80
CA ALA A 371 -14.65 -18.17 -11.83
C ALA A 371 -14.06 -18.37 -13.23
N ASP A 372 -12.80 -17.99 -13.46
CA ASP A 372 -12.13 -18.16 -14.76
C ASP A 372 -12.14 -19.64 -15.20
N ARG A 373 -12.71 -19.91 -16.38
CA ARG A 373 -12.83 -21.25 -16.98
C ARG A 373 -11.54 -21.72 -17.66
N ASN A 374 -10.66 -20.80 -18.04
CA ASN A 374 -9.33 -21.12 -18.57
C ASN A 374 -8.36 -21.54 -17.46
N TYR A 375 -8.75 -21.38 -16.19
CA TYR A 375 -8.10 -21.99 -15.06
C TYR A 375 -8.38 -23.50 -15.04
N ASP A 376 -7.55 -24.25 -15.76
CA ASP A 376 -7.66 -25.70 -15.80
C ASP A 376 -7.25 -26.29 -14.43
N LYS A 377 -8.26 -26.83 -13.71
CA LYS A 377 -8.12 -27.51 -12.41
C LYS A 377 -7.18 -28.73 -12.47
N SER A 378 -6.88 -29.21 -13.68
CA SER A 378 -5.99 -30.35 -13.96
C SER A 378 -4.59 -29.94 -14.42
N GLN A 379 -4.28 -28.64 -14.52
CA GLN A 379 -2.89 -28.19 -14.69
C GLN A 379 -2.09 -28.58 -13.46
N LYS A 380 -1.48 -29.77 -13.50
CA LYS A 380 -0.38 -30.12 -12.60
C LYS A 380 0.66 -29.02 -12.70
N GLU A 381 1.19 -28.58 -11.56
CA GLU A 381 2.40 -27.77 -11.49
C GLU A 381 3.48 -28.48 -12.32
N VAL A 382 3.68 -28.07 -13.57
CA VAL A 382 4.82 -28.53 -14.34
C VAL A 382 5.99 -27.72 -13.82
N TYR A 383 6.65 -28.25 -12.80
CA TYR A 383 8.01 -27.85 -12.46
C TYR A 383 8.88 -28.23 -13.66
N PHE A 384 9.08 -27.29 -14.58
CA PHE A 384 10.04 -27.47 -15.65
C PHE A 384 11.43 -27.47 -15.04
N MET A 385 12.02 -28.67 -14.89
CA MET A 385 13.46 -28.82 -14.81
C MET A 385 14.08 -28.28 -16.12
N PRO A 386 15.31 -27.75 -16.08
CA PRO A 386 15.97 -27.22 -17.27
C PRO A 386 16.15 -28.33 -18.30
N ILE A 387 15.45 -28.23 -19.42
CA ILE A 387 15.70 -29.09 -20.58
C ILE A 387 16.81 -28.41 -21.37
N ASN A 388 18.02 -28.97 -21.30
CA ASN A 388 19.11 -28.56 -22.17
C ASN A 388 18.77 -29.00 -23.60
N PHE A 389 18.59 -28.05 -24.53
CA PHE A 389 18.62 -28.37 -25.95
C PHE A 389 20.07 -28.52 -26.39
N THR A 390 20.44 -29.71 -26.82
CA THR A 390 21.68 -29.93 -27.57
C THR A 390 21.30 -29.84 -29.04
N PHE A 391 21.74 -28.79 -29.73
CA PHE A 391 21.63 -28.74 -31.19
C PHE A 391 22.71 -29.63 -31.79
N GLN A 392 22.30 -30.66 -32.54
CA GLN A 392 23.20 -31.31 -33.49
C GLN A 392 23.11 -30.55 -34.81
N LEU A 393 24.27 -30.06 -35.26
CA LEU A 393 24.47 -29.37 -36.54
C LEU A 393 24.24 -30.30 -37.72
#